data_AF-A0A979F438-F1
#
_entry.id   AF-A0A979F438-F1
#
_cell.length_a   1.000
_cell.length_b   1.000
_cell.length_c   1.000
_cell.angle_alpha   90.00
_cell.angle_beta   90.00
_cell.angle_gamma   90.00
#
_symmetry.space_group_name_H-M   'P 1'
#
loop_
_entity.id
_entity.type
_entity.pdbx_description
1 polymer ?
#
loop_
_entity_poly.entity_id
_entity_poly.type
_entity_poly.pdbx_seq_one_letter_code
_entity_poly.pdbx_strand_id
1 'polypeptide(L)'
;MGTLLINKIREEFPDRIMNSFSVMPSPKVSDTVVEPYNATLSIHQLIENTDETFCLDNEALYDICFRTLKLTMPTYGDLNHLVSMTMSGVTTSLRFPGQLNADLRKLAVNMVPFPRLHFFMSGFAPLTPRGSQQYQALSVPELTQQMFDARNMMTACDPRHGRYLTAAGVFRGRMSTKEVEEQMLIVQQKNSNYFVEWIPHNVKVAVCDIPPRGLKMASTFIGNNTAIQEIFRRVGEQFAMMFRRKAFLHWYTGEGMDEMEFTEAESNLNDLVSEYQQYQDATAELDWEPEEEMTEVEGNASTVVNTRVDLKNETMSED
;
A
#
# COMPACT_ATOMS: atom_id res chain seq x y z
N MET A 1 -13.29 -0.05 18.59
CA MET A 1 -13.12 1.39 18.97
C MET A 1 -12.37 2.18 17.90
N GLY A 2 -11.18 1.77 17.47
CA GLY A 2 -10.41 2.52 16.47
C GLY A 2 -11.16 2.75 15.15
N THR A 3 -11.73 1.70 14.58
CA THR A 3 -12.55 1.78 13.35
C THR A 3 -13.81 2.62 13.52
N LEU A 4 -14.50 2.49 14.66
CA LEU A 4 -15.66 3.35 14.98
C LEU A 4 -15.30 4.85 14.99
N LEU A 5 -14.13 5.21 15.52
CA LEU A 5 -13.65 6.59 15.49
C LEU A 5 -13.35 7.05 14.07
N ILE A 6 -12.73 6.20 13.26
CA ILE A 6 -12.44 6.51 11.86
C ILE A 6 -13.75 6.81 11.12
N ASN A 7 -14.78 5.99 11.30
CA ASN A 7 -16.08 6.19 10.66
C ASN A 7 -16.71 7.52 11.09
N LYS A 8 -16.73 7.81 12.39
CA LYS A 8 -17.30 9.06 12.91
C LYS A 8 -16.54 10.30 12.43
N ILE A 9 -15.22 10.23 12.36
CA ILE A 9 -14.40 11.33 11.82
C ILE A 9 -14.63 11.47 10.31
N ARG A 10 -14.82 10.38 9.57
CA ARG A 10 -15.11 10.43 8.13
C ARG A 10 -16.49 11.02 7.85
N GLU A 11 -17.49 10.73 8.69
CA GLU A 11 -18.82 11.37 8.65
C GLU A 11 -18.72 12.89 8.89
N GLU A 12 -17.95 13.33 9.88
CA GLU A 12 -17.84 14.75 10.26
C GLU A 12 -16.90 15.55 9.33
N PHE A 13 -15.85 14.92 8.83
CA PHE A 13 -14.80 15.54 8.01
C PHE A 13 -14.52 14.75 6.72
N PRO A 14 -15.48 14.68 5.78
CA PRO A 14 -15.33 13.90 4.55
C PRO A 14 -14.20 14.41 3.64
N ASP A 15 -13.92 15.71 3.65
CA ASP A 15 -12.90 16.32 2.78
C ASP A 15 -11.46 16.12 3.27
N ARG A 16 -11.26 15.52 4.47
CA ARG A 16 -9.94 15.35 5.08
C ARG A 16 -9.37 13.97 4.77
N ILE A 17 -8.06 13.95 4.48
CA ILE A 17 -7.32 12.71 4.25
C ILE A 17 -7.18 11.94 5.57
N MET A 18 -7.57 10.67 5.54
CA MET A 18 -7.52 9.75 6.67
C MET A 18 -6.40 8.72 6.48
N ASN A 19 -5.40 8.78 7.34
CA ASN A 19 -4.26 7.87 7.31
C ASN A 19 -4.23 6.99 8.55
N SER A 20 -3.97 5.69 8.36
CA SER A 20 -3.82 4.73 9.45
C SER A 20 -2.45 4.04 9.41
N PHE A 21 -1.85 3.83 10.58
CA PHE A 21 -0.71 2.93 10.76
C PHE A 21 -1.22 1.69 11.48
N SER A 22 -1.48 0.64 10.73
CA SER A 22 -2.18 -0.55 11.22
C SER A 22 -1.20 -1.70 11.41
N VAL A 23 -1.07 -2.16 12.66
CA VAL A 23 -0.23 -3.30 13.01
C VAL A 23 -1.03 -4.58 12.82
N MET A 24 -0.61 -5.39 11.88
CA MET A 24 -1.20 -6.68 11.55
C MET A 24 -0.80 -7.73 12.58
N PRO A 25 -1.75 -8.60 12.99
CA PRO A 25 -1.46 -9.66 13.95
C PRO A 25 -0.55 -10.72 13.31
N SER A 26 0.28 -11.34 14.15
CA SER A 26 1.11 -12.48 13.76
C SER A 26 1.05 -13.59 14.81
N PRO A 27 0.85 -14.86 14.39
CA PRO A 27 0.88 -16.01 15.29
C PRO A 27 2.20 -16.21 16.02
N LYS A 28 3.31 -15.62 15.52
CA LYS A 28 4.64 -15.76 16.13
C LYS A 28 4.84 -14.82 17.33
N VAL A 29 4.05 -13.75 17.40
CA VAL A 29 4.26 -12.66 18.37
C VAL A 29 3.12 -12.56 19.38
N SER A 30 1.91 -12.99 19.01
CA SER A 30 0.75 -12.95 19.90
C SER A 30 0.20 -14.33 20.25
N ASP A 31 -0.16 -14.47 21.53
CA ASP A 31 -0.80 -15.66 22.09
C ASP A 31 -2.35 -15.61 21.99
N THR A 32 -2.92 -14.51 21.48
CA THR A 32 -4.37 -14.30 21.45
C THR A 32 -5.00 -14.95 20.23
N VAL A 33 -5.82 -15.99 20.46
CA VAL A 33 -6.43 -16.78 19.39
C VAL A 33 -7.51 -16.03 18.59
N VAL A 34 -8.13 -14.99 19.15
CA VAL A 34 -9.24 -14.25 18.50
C VAL A 34 -8.78 -13.09 17.60
N GLU A 35 -7.47 -12.88 17.44
CA GLU A 35 -6.94 -11.79 16.62
C GLU A 35 -7.42 -11.79 15.16
N PRO A 36 -7.53 -12.92 14.46
CA PRO A 36 -8.04 -12.93 13.09
C PRO A 36 -9.47 -12.37 12.98
N TYR A 37 -10.36 -12.60 13.96
CA TYR A 37 -11.69 -11.97 13.96
C TYR A 37 -11.59 -10.45 14.02
N ASN A 38 -10.79 -9.95 14.96
CA ASN A 38 -10.60 -8.51 15.14
C ASN A 38 -9.96 -7.86 13.91
N ALA A 39 -8.99 -8.54 13.28
CA ALA A 39 -8.31 -8.05 12.10
C ALA A 39 -9.25 -8.04 10.88
N THR A 40 -9.98 -9.11 10.59
CA THR A 40 -10.92 -9.17 9.46
C THR A 40 -11.99 -8.08 9.58
N LEU A 41 -12.63 -7.95 10.76
CA LEU A 41 -13.63 -6.91 11.01
C LEU A 41 -13.03 -5.50 10.90
N SER A 42 -11.77 -5.32 11.33
CA SER A 42 -11.11 -4.02 11.23
C SER A 42 -10.73 -3.67 9.81
N ILE A 43 -10.20 -4.62 9.03
CA ILE A 43 -9.83 -4.43 7.63
C ILE A 43 -11.06 -4.06 6.81
N HIS A 44 -12.19 -4.74 7.02
CA HIS A 44 -13.46 -4.40 6.37
C HIS A 44 -13.79 -2.91 6.52
N GLN A 45 -13.63 -2.35 7.72
CA GLN A 45 -13.87 -0.92 7.96
C GLN A 45 -12.76 0.00 7.39
N LEU A 46 -11.50 -0.45 7.39
CA LEU A 46 -10.37 0.31 6.84
C LEU A 46 -10.46 0.45 5.32
N ILE A 47 -10.99 -0.56 4.60
CA ILE A 47 -11.17 -0.53 3.15
C ILE A 47 -12.03 0.67 2.74
N GLU A 48 -13.11 0.94 3.48
CA GLU A 48 -14.09 1.97 3.09
C GLU A 48 -13.75 3.35 3.64
N ASN A 49 -13.16 3.42 4.84
CA ASN A 49 -13.10 4.67 5.61
C ASN A 49 -11.70 5.30 5.69
N THR A 50 -10.66 4.67 5.14
CA THR A 50 -9.30 5.24 5.11
C THR A 50 -8.85 5.52 3.69
N ASP A 51 -8.05 6.58 3.51
CA ASP A 51 -7.47 6.93 2.22
C ASP A 51 -6.07 6.31 2.05
N GLU A 52 -5.33 6.12 3.14
CA GLU A 52 -4.03 5.45 3.17
C GLU A 52 -3.88 4.58 4.41
N THR A 53 -3.50 3.31 4.25
CA THR A 53 -3.20 2.41 5.37
C THR A 53 -1.80 1.82 5.25
N PHE A 54 -0.92 2.16 6.19
CA PHE A 54 0.42 1.59 6.30
C PHE A 54 0.34 0.28 7.08
N CYS A 55 0.57 -0.84 6.38
CA CYS A 55 0.56 -2.18 6.96
C CYS A 55 1.91 -2.49 7.62
N LEU A 56 1.91 -2.65 8.93
CA LEU A 56 3.07 -3.05 9.71
C LEU A 56 2.83 -4.46 10.25
N ASP A 57 3.74 -5.40 10.00
CA ASP A 57 3.58 -6.77 10.46
C ASP A 57 4.58 -7.08 11.58
N ASN A 58 4.05 -7.52 12.73
CA ASN A 58 4.87 -7.95 13.85
C ASN A 58 5.79 -9.12 13.48
N GLU A 59 5.40 -9.99 12.55
CA GLU A 59 6.25 -11.06 12.04
C GLU A 59 7.50 -10.53 11.35
N ALA A 60 7.31 -9.58 10.43
CA ALA A 60 8.40 -8.98 9.67
C ALA A 60 9.32 -8.14 10.58
N LEU A 61 8.74 -7.37 11.51
CA LEU A 61 9.49 -6.60 12.50
C LEU A 61 10.35 -7.51 13.37
N TYR A 62 9.79 -8.64 13.83
CA TYR A 62 10.54 -9.63 14.61
C TYR A 62 11.67 -10.26 13.80
N ASP A 63 11.40 -10.67 12.56
CA ASP A 63 12.40 -11.26 11.67
C ASP A 63 13.53 -10.27 11.33
N ILE A 64 13.23 -8.98 11.15
CA ILE A 64 14.25 -7.93 10.99
C ILE A 64 15.12 -7.81 12.24
N CYS A 65 14.51 -7.71 13.42
CA CYS A 65 15.25 -7.61 14.69
C CYS A 65 16.15 -8.82 14.92
N PHE A 66 15.64 -10.03 14.68
CA PHE A 66 16.36 -11.27 14.93
C PHE A 66 17.43 -11.56 13.87
N ARG A 67 17.07 -11.51 12.58
CA ARG A 67 17.94 -11.92 11.47
C ARG A 67 18.88 -10.81 11.01
N THR A 68 18.38 -9.59 10.87
CA THR A 68 19.12 -8.44 10.32
C THR A 68 19.90 -7.72 11.40
N LEU A 69 19.24 -7.34 12.52
CA LEU A 69 19.88 -6.63 13.62
C LEU A 69 20.64 -7.53 14.61
N LYS A 70 20.54 -8.86 14.44
CA LYS A 70 21.21 -9.88 15.28
C LYS A 70 20.87 -9.79 16.76
N LEU A 71 19.64 -9.38 17.09
CA LEU A 71 19.14 -9.39 18.46
C LEU A 71 18.66 -10.80 18.79
N THR A 72 19.25 -11.44 19.81
CA THR A 72 18.91 -12.81 20.21
C THR A 72 17.51 -12.94 20.80
N MET A 73 17.02 -11.89 21.47
CA MET A 73 15.69 -11.82 22.07
C MET A 73 15.09 -10.44 21.81
N PRO A 74 14.41 -10.24 20.66
CA PRO A 74 13.73 -8.99 20.35
C PRO A 74 12.64 -8.67 21.37
N THR A 75 12.63 -7.44 21.87
CA THR A 75 11.58 -6.94 22.77
C THR A 75 10.61 -6.04 22.02
N TYR A 76 9.40 -5.79 22.55
CA TYR A 76 8.49 -4.80 21.97
C TYR A 76 9.11 -3.41 21.84
N GLY A 77 10.08 -3.05 22.70
CA GLY A 77 10.83 -1.81 22.56
C GLY A 77 11.64 -1.74 21.26
N ASP A 78 12.18 -2.86 20.81
CA ASP A 78 12.94 -2.95 19.55
C ASP A 78 12.03 -2.88 18.33
N LEU A 79 10.87 -3.56 18.37
CA LEU A 79 9.85 -3.49 17.32
C LEU A 79 9.32 -2.05 17.19
N ASN A 80 8.98 -1.44 18.32
CA ASN A 80 8.50 -0.05 18.37
C ASN A 80 9.55 0.94 17.87
N HIS A 81 10.84 0.64 18.06
CA HIS A 81 11.90 1.46 17.50
C HIS A 81 11.84 1.47 15.97
N LEU A 82 11.69 0.31 15.33
CA LEU A 82 11.54 0.22 13.87
C LEU A 82 10.30 0.96 13.38
N VAL A 83 9.15 0.74 14.02
CA VAL A 83 7.90 1.42 13.68
C VAL A 83 8.06 2.94 13.80
N SER A 84 8.68 3.44 14.87
CA SER A 84 8.90 4.88 15.07
C SER A 84 9.78 5.50 13.97
N MET A 85 10.77 4.76 13.47
CA MET A 85 11.65 5.20 12.39
C MET A 85 10.91 5.27 11.06
N THR A 86 10.08 4.27 10.76
CA THR A 86 9.22 4.27 9.58
C THR A 86 8.20 5.40 9.62
N MET A 87 7.47 5.58 10.73
CA MET A 87 6.51 6.68 10.89
C MET A 87 7.17 8.05 10.77
N SER A 88 8.37 8.20 11.35
CA SER A 88 9.20 9.40 11.17
C SER A 88 9.56 9.60 9.70
N GLY A 89 9.96 8.54 9.01
CA GLY A 89 10.26 8.52 7.58
C GLY A 89 9.11 9.01 6.71
N VAL A 90 7.97 8.34 6.79
CA VAL A 90 6.74 8.64 6.02
C VAL A 90 6.29 10.08 6.22
N THR A 91 6.29 10.57 7.46
CA THR A 91 5.84 11.93 7.80
C THR A 91 6.92 13.01 7.61
N THR A 92 8.09 12.68 7.06
CA THR A 92 9.20 13.64 6.91
C THR A 92 8.79 14.81 6.01
N SER A 93 8.13 14.52 4.88
CA SER A 93 7.67 15.51 3.90
C SER A 93 6.66 16.51 4.47
N LEU A 94 6.01 16.18 5.59
CA LEU A 94 5.04 17.04 6.27
C LEU A 94 5.70 17.91 7.35
N ARG A 95 6.73 17.37 8.00
CA ARG A 95 7.36 17.99 9.18
C ARG A 95 8.51 18.92 8.81
N PHE A 96 9.15 18.67 7.67
CA PHE A 96 10.31 19.44 7.24
C PHE A 96 10.10 19.94 5.81
N PRO A 97 10.54 21.18 5.51
CA PRO A 97 10.57 21.65 4.13
C PRO A 97 11.56 20.80 3.33
N GLY A 98 11.10 20.24 2.22
CA GLY A 98 11.92 19.48 1.28
C GLY A 98 11.91 20.12 -0.11
N GLN A 99 12.83 19.69 -0.97
CA GLN A 99 12.86 20.16 -2.36
C GLN A 99 11.64 19.64 -3.16
N LEU A 100 11.10 18.48 -2.75
CA LEU A 100 9.84 17.92 -3.24
C LEU A 100 8.84 17.85 -2.09
N ASN A 101 8.08 18.93 -1.88
CA ASN A 101 7.03 19.01 -0.86
C ASN A 101 5.80 18.17 -1.30
N ALA A 102 5.77 16.91 -0.91
CA ALA A 102 4.61 16.04 -1.02
C ALA A 102 3.71 16.23 0.22
N ASP A 103 2.60 16.95 0.04
CA ASP A 103 1.47 16.95 0.98
C ASP A 103 0.87 15.53 1.06
N LEU A 104 0.17 15.19 2.16
CA LEU A 104 -0.53 13.91 2.32
C LEU A 104 -1.48 13.64 1.15
N ARG A 105 -2.21 14.68 0.72
CA ARG A 105 -3.10 14.55 -0.45
C ARG A 105 -2.32 14.22 -1.73
N LYS A 106 -1.13 14.80 -1.91
CA LYS A 106 -0.28 14.49 -3.07
C LYS A 106 0.31 13.09 -2.97
N LEU A 107 0.63 12.61 -1.77
CA LEU A 107 1.06 11.23 -1.58
C LEU A 107 -0.07 10.28 -1.98
N ALA A 108 -1.28 10.50 -1.46
CA ALA A 108 -2.45 9.67 -1.74
C ALA A 108 -2.74 9.60 -3.24
N VAL A 109 -2.81 10.75 -3.91
CA VAL A 109 -3.08 10.83 -5.37
C VAL A 109 -2.01 10.13 -6.20
N ASN A 110 -0.75 10.12 -5.76
CA ASN A 110 0.33 9.46 -6.50
C ASN A 110 0.45 7.96 -6.18
N MET A 111 0.01 7.53 -4.99
CA MET A 111 0.24 6.17 -4.48
C MET A 111 -1.00 5.27 -4.59
N VAL A 112 -2.20 5.84 -4.64
CA VAL A 112 -3.46 5.10 -4.68
C VAL A 112 -4.09 5.24 -6.06
N PRO A 113 -3.84 4.30 -7.00
CA PRO A 113 -4.50 4.32 -8.30
C PRO A 113 -5.98 3.93 -8.21
N PHE A 114 -6.34 3.08 -7.24
CA PHE A 114 -7.70 2.61 -7.02
C PHE A 114 -8.10 2.80 -5.55
N PRO A 115 -9.30 3.34 -5.25
CA PRO A 115 -9.67 3.71 -3.88
C PRO A 115 -9.61 2.59 -2.84
N ARG A 116 -9.85 1.32 -3.23
CA ARG A 116 -9.79 0.16 -2.32
C ARG A 116 -8.38 -0.40 -2.11
N LEU A 117 -7.43 -0.05 -2.99
CA LEU A 117 -6.07 -0.58 -3.00
C LEU A 117 -5.08 0.44 -2.41
N HIS A 118 -5.35 0.87 -1.19
CA HIS A 118 -4.60 1.87 -0.43
C HIS A 118 -3.78 1.29 0.72
N PHE A 119 -3.57 -0.03 0.71
CA PHE A 119 -2.72 -0.70 1.69
C PHE A 119 -1.26 -0.69 1.23
N PHE A 120 -0.40 -0.02 2.01
CA PHE A 120 1.01 0.15 1.68
C PHE A 120 1.91 -0.77 2.48
N MET A 121 2.86 -1.36 1.78
CA MET A 121 4.05 -1.97 2.37
C MET A 121 5.04 -0.86 2.69
N SER A 122 5.60 -0.88 3.90
CA SER A 122 6.61 0.10 4.30
C SER A 122 7.96 -0.56 4.52
N GLY A 123 9.03 0.17 4.26
CA GLY A 123 10.39 -0.29 4.47
C GLY A 123 11.27 0.83 5.00
N PHE A 124 12.32 0.49 5.72
CA PHE A 124 13.28 1.46 6.22
C PHE A 124 14.69 0.99 5.90
N ALA A 125 15.54 1.90 5.43
CA ALA A 125 16.96 1.69 5.30
C ALA A 125 17.72 2.90 5.85
N PRO A 126 18.89 2.71 6.47
CA PRO A 126 19.59 1.44 6.63
C PRO A 126 19.18 0.71 7.93
N LEU A 127 19.09 -0.63 7.85
CA LEU A 127 18.90 -1.49 9.02
C LEU A 127 20.24 -2.09 9.43
N THR A 128 20.95 -1.39 10.31
CA THR A 128 22.31 -1.79 10.72
C THR A 128 22.35 -2.19 12.19
N PRO A 129 23.00 -3.32 12.53
CA PRO A 129 23.28 -3.68 13.91
C PRO A 129 24.09 -2.59 14.62
N ARG A 130 23.83 -2.38 15.92
CA ARG A 130 24.51 -1.36 16.73
C ARG A 130 26.04 -1.45 16.70
N GLY A 131 26.60 -2.66 16.52
CA GLY A 131 28.05 -2.88 16.44
C GLY A 131 28.68 -2.59 15.07
N SER A 132 27.90 -2.56 13.99
CA SER A 132 28.40 -2.42 12.62
C SER A 132 28.19 -1.01 12.04
N GLN A 133 27.46 -0.15 12.76
CA GLN A 133 27.06 1.18 12.30
C GLN A 133 28.25 2.11 11.99
N GLN A 134 29.41 1.94 12.63
CA GLN A 134 30.61 2.76 12.40
C GLN A 134 31.41 2.35 11.17
N TYR A 135 31.26 1.11 10.70
CA TYR A 135 32.08 0.54 9.62
C TYR A 135 31.40 0.59 8.24
N GLN A 136 30.12 0.94 8.19
CA GLN A 136 29.36 0.93 6.94
C GLN A 136 29.38 2.31 6.26
N ALA A 137 29.97 2.35 5.07
CA ALA A 137 29.96 3.52 4.21
C ALA A 137 28.62 3.59 3.47
N LEU A 138 27.61 4.17 4.12
CA LEU A 138 26.30 4.38 3.52
C LEU A 138 26.42 5.25 2.27
N SER A 139 25.91 4.77 1.14
CA SER A 139 25.82 5.49 -0.13
C SER A 139 24.39 5.45 -0.66
N VAL A 140 24.04 6.36 -1.58
CA VAL A 140 22.70 6.38 -2.22
C VAL A 140 22.38 5.04 -2.91
N PRO A 141 23.29 4.44 -3.72
CA PRO A 141 23.03 3.14 -4.34
C PRO A 141 22.75 2.02 -3.32
N GLU A 142 23.48 1.98 -2.21
CA GLU A 142 23.26 0.98 -1.15
C GLU A 142 21.92 1.15 -0.46
N LEU A 143 21.51 2.40 -0.18
CA LEU A 143 20.19 2.70 0.40
C LEU A 143 19.08 2.26 -0.54
N THR A 144 19.20 2.58 -1.83
CA THR A 144 18.22 2.19 -2.85
C THR A 144 18.14 0.66 -2.98
N GLN A 145 19.28 -0.04 -2.98
CA GLN A 145 19.28 -1.50 -3.04
C GLN A 145 18.63 -2.13 -1.79
N GLN A 146 18.91 -1.58 -0.61
CA GLN A 146 18.31 -2.05 0.64
C GLN A 146 16.80 -1.78 0.71
N MET A 147 16.30 -0.68 0.13
CA MET A 147 14.87 -0.38 0.12
C MET A 147 14.04 -1.43 -0.61
N PHE A 148 14.55 -1.99 -1.70
CA PHE A 148 13.86 -3.01 -2.50
C PHE A 148 14.19 -4.46 -2.08
N ASP A 149 14.98 -4.65 -1.02
CA ASP A 149 15.22 -5.98 -0.46
C ASP A 149 14.01 -6.42 0.38
N ALA A 150 13.48 -7.61 0.10
CA ALA A 150 12.35 -8.20 0.81
C ALA A 150 12.61 -8.29 2.33
N ARG A 151 13.88 -8.44 2.74
CA ARG A 151 14.28 -8.53 4.16
C ARG A 151 14.14 -7.23 4.94
N ASN A 152 14.00 -6.10 4.26
CA ASN A 152 13.88 -4.78 4.89
C ASN A 152 12.44 -4.25 4.88
N MET A 153 11.50 -5.04 4.34
CA MET A 153 10.09 -4.74 4.38
C MET A 153 9.54 -4.98 5.79
N MET A 154 8.78 -4.03 6.30
CA MET A 154 8.11 -4.08 7.60
C MET A 154 6.80 -4.88 7.55
N THR A 155 6.60 -5.63 6.46
CA THR A 155 5.37 -6.31 6.10
C THR A 155 5.79 -7.70 5.62
N ALA A 156 5.22 -8.78 6.17
CA ALA A 156 5.69 -10.14 5.89
C ALA A 156 5.15 -10.68 4.55
N CYS A 157 5.50 -9.99 3.47
CA CYS A 157 5.23 -10.39 2.09
C CYS A 157 6.54 -10.37 1.31
N ASP A 158 6.72 -11.28 0.36
CA ASP A 158 7.80 -11.14 -0.62
C ASP A 158 7.33 -10.23 -1.77
N PRO A 159 7.93 -9.04 -1.96
CA PRO A 159 7.51 -8.14 -3.03
C PRO A 159 7.71 -8.72 -4.44
N ARG A 160 8.47 -9.81 -4.58
CA ARG A 160 8.73 -10.51 -5.85
C ARG A 160 7.57 -11.39 -6.30
N HIS A 161 6.66 -11.76 -5.39
CA HIS A 161 5.47 -12.55 -5.73
C HIS A 161 4.35 -11.70 -6.35
N GLY A 162 4.50 -10.37 -6.30
CA GLY A 162 3.55 -9.43 -6.88
C GLY A 162 4.21 -8.41 -7.80
N ARG A 163 3.45 -7.38 -8.14
CA ARG A 163 3.90 -6.23 -8.91
C ARG A 163 3.63 -4.94 -8.15
N TYR A 164 4.55 -4.00 -8.24
CA TYR A 164 4.38 -2.65 -7.72
C TYR A 164 3.45 -1.86 -8.63
N LEU A 165 2.29 -1.47 -8.11
CA LEU A 165 1.40 -0.49 -8.71
C LEU A 165 2.07 0.88 -8.66
N THR A 166 2.49 1.29 -7.47
CA THR A 166 3.17 2.56 -7.21
C THR A 166 4.24 2.37 -6.13
N ALA A 167 5.28 3.19 -6.16
CA ALA A 167 6.33 3.18 -5.15
C ALA A 167 6.79 4.60 -4.85
N ALA A 168 7.05 4.90 -3.58
CA ALA A 168 7.64 6.15 -3.13
C ALA A 168 8.88 5.88 -2.28
N GLY A 169 9.95 6.61 -2.57
CA GLY A 169 11.17 6.65 -1.79
C GLY A 169 11.38 8.00 -1.13
N VAL A 170 11.38 8.06 0.20
CA VAL A 170 11.69 9.29 0.96
C VAL A 170 13.12 9.19 1.48
N PHE A 171 14.03 9.91 0.85
CA PHE A 171 15.43 9.99 1.23
C PHE A 171 15.68 11.16 2.17
N ARG A 172 16.55 10.95 3.16
CA ARG A 172 16.87 11.92 4.21
C ARG A 172 18.37 12.05 4.39
N GLY A 173 18.85 13.29 4.47
CA GLY A 173 20.26 13.63 4.60
C GLY A 173 20.78 14.41 3.40
N ARG A 174 22.00 14.93 3.50
CA ARG A 174 22.62 15.71 2.42
C ARG A 174 23.07 14.79 1.29
N MET A 175 22.31 14.77 0.20
CA MET A 175 22.60 13.98 -0.99
C MET A 175 22.15 14.72 -2.25
N SER A 176 22.68 14.31 -3.40
CA SER A 176 22.30 14.88 -4.71
C SER A 176 20.98 14.27 -5.18
N THR A 177 19.96 15.10 -5.42
CA THR A 177 18.67 14.65 -5.98
C THR A 177 18.84 13.89 -7.28
N LYS A 178 19.73 14.36 -8.15
CA LYS A 178 20.07 13.72 -9.42
C LYS A 178 20.59 12.29 -9.23
N GLU A 179 21.48 12.08 -8.25
CA GLU A 179 22.03 10.74 -7.99
C GLU A 179 20.93 9.78 -7.51
N VAL A 180 20.02 10.27 -6.66
CA VAL A 180 18.90 9.47 -6.16
C VAL A 180 17.96 9.08 -7.31
N GLU A 181 17.58 10.01 -8.17
CA GLU A 181 16.72 9.76 -9.33
C GLU A 181 17.36 8.76 -10.30
N GLU A 182 18.66 8.91 -10.60
CA GLU A 182 19.41 7.97 -11.43
C GLU A 182 19.42 6.55 -10.84
N GLN A 183 19.67 6.41 -9.53
CA GLN A 183 19.67 5.10 -8.88
C GLN A 183 18.29 4.45 -8.87
N MET A 184 17.23 5.22 -8.63
CA MET A 184 15.86 4.70 -8.68
C MET A 184 15.48 4.25 -10.09
N LEU A 185 15.88 4.99 -11.12
CA LEU A 185 15.67 4.60 -12.52
C LEU A 185 16.41 3.31 -12.87
N ILE A 186 17.66 3.15 -12.41
CA ILE A 186 18.44 1.92 -12.63
C ILE A 186 17.74 0.71 -11.99
N VAL A 187 17.21 0.86 -10.77
CA VAL A 187 16.48 -0.24 -10.11
C VAL A 187 15.17 -0.55 -10.84
N GLN A 188 14.43 0.46 -11.28
CA GLN A 188 13.21 0.27 -12.06
C GLN A 188 13.49 -0.48 -13.36
N GLN A 189 14.55 -0.11 -14.09
CA GLN A 189 14.94 -0.78 -15.34
C GLN A 189 15.41 -2.21 -15.12
N LYS A 190 16.18 -2.49 -14.05
CA LYS A 190 16.64 -3.85 -13.73
C LYS A 190 15.49 -4.77 -13.34
N ASN A 191 14.46 -4.21 -12.70
CA ASN A 191 13.34 -4.93 -12.12
C ASN A 191 12.03 -4.65 -12.86
N SER A 192 12.07 -4.30 -14.15
CA SER A 192 10.90 -3.84 -14.91
C SER A 192 9.71 -4.79 -14.80
N ASN A 193 9.95 -6.10 -14.77
CA ASN A 193 8.90 -7.12 -14.67
C ASN A 193 8.12 -7.10 -13.33
N TYR A 194 8.70 -6.50 -12.29
CA TYR A 194 8.06 -6.34 -10.98
C TYR A 194 7.32 -5.00 -10.86
N PHE A 195 7.41 -4.12 -11.86
CA PHE A 195 6.64 -2.90 -11.93
C PHE A 195 5.54 -3.07 -12.97
N VAL A 196 4.39 -2.46 -12.69
CA VAL A 196 3.28 -2.49 -13.62
C VAL A 196 3.55 -1.54 -14.79
N GLU A 197 3.35 -2.04 -16.02
CA GLU A 197 3.66 -1.30 -17.26
C GLU A 197 2.62 -0.25 -17.63
N TRP A 198 1.35 -0.47 -17.27
CA TRP A 198 0.23 0.41 -17.63
C TRP A 198 0.14 1.68 -16.76
N ILE A 199 0.91 1.77 -15.66
CA ILE A 199 1.10 3.02 -14.91
C ILE A 199 2.47 3.63 -15.26
N PRO A 200 2.52 4.63 -16.16
CA PRO A 200 3.78 5.31 -16.43
C PRO A 200 4.23 6.11 -15.20
N HIS A 201 5.55 6.21 -14.99
CA HIS A 201 6.15 7.01 -13.91
C HIS A 201 5.60 6.71 -12.50
N ASN A 202 5.41 5.43 -12.20
CA ASN A 202 4.87 4.91 -10.94
C ASN A 202 5.80 5.00 -9.71
N VAL A 203 7.07 5.37 -9.92
CA VAL A 203 8.05 5.58 -8.85
C VAL A 203 8.19 7.07 -8.57
N LYS A 204 7.92 7.49 -7.32
CA LYS A 204 8.13 8.86 -6.84
C LYS A 204 9.27 8.91 -5.84
N VAL A 205 9.99 10.03 -5.82
CA VAL A 205 11.11 10.23 -4.92
C VAL A 205 10.99 11.58 -4.25
N ALA A 206 11.20 11.60 -2.94
CA ALA A 206 11.29 12.83 -2.15
C ALA A 206 12.65 12.87 -1.44
N VAL A 207 13.28 14.04 -1.40
CA VAL A 207 14.56 14.24 -0.71
C VAL A 207 14.40 15.35 0.33
N CYS A 208 14.82 15.06 1.55
CA CYS A 208 14.85 15.98 2.67
C CYS A 208 16.28 16.13 3.20
N ASP A 209 16.75 17.36 3.37
CA ASP A 209 18.12 17.64 3.82
C ASP A 209 18.37 17.25 5.29
N ILE A 210 17.31 17.06 6.09
CA ILE A 210 17.39 16.82 7.53
C ILE A 210 17.39 15.30 7.82
N PRO A 211 18.54 14.73 8.20
CA PRO A 211 18.63 13.31 8.50
C PRO A 211 17.94 12.96 9.84
N PRO A 212 17.56 11.69 10.05
CA PRO A 212 17.04 11.25 11.34
C PRO A 212 18.15 11.17 12.40
N ARG A 213 17.76 11.14 13.68
CA ARG A 213 18.70 11.13 14.80
C ARG A 213 19.59 9.89 14.77
N GLY A 214 20.89 10.08 14.84
CA GLY A 214 21.87 8.99 14.91
C GLY A 214 22.32 8.43 13.55
N LEU A 215 21.78 8.94 12.44
CA LEU A 215 22.17 8.55 11.08
C LEU A 215 22.54 9.78 10.26
N LYS A 216 23.49 9.62 9.32
CA LYS A 216 23.84 10.69 8.37
C LYS A 216 22.91 10.70 7.15
N MET A 217 22.48 9.51 6.73
CA MET A 217 21.54 9.30 5.64
C MET A 217 20.59 8.16 5.99
N ALA A 218 19.37 8.27 5.51
CA ALA A 218 18.35 7.22 5.61
C ALA A 218 17.40 7.32 4.43
N SER A 219 16.69 6.24 4.16
CA SER A 219 15.60 6.19 3.21
C SER A 219 14.43 5.40 3.77
N THR A 220 13.23 5.84 3.41
CA THR A 220 11.98 5.18 3.77
C THR A 220 11.26 4.82 2.50
N PHE A 221 10.90 3.56 2.39
CA PHE A 221 10.18 3.01 1.25
C PHE A 221 8.70 2.90 1.60
N ILE A 222 7.85 3.28 0.64
CA ILE A 222 6.41 3.08 0.68
C ILE A 222 6.07 2.45 -0.67
N GLY A 223 5.56 1.22 -0.66
CA GLY A 223 5.20 0.51 -1.88
C GLY A 223 3.74 0.09 -1.84
N ASN A 224 3.01 0.40 -2.90
CA ASN A 224 1.74 -0.24 -3.19
C ASN A 224 2.02 -1.44 -4.10
N ASN A 225 2.05 -2.64 -3.52
CA ASN A 225 2.40 -3.87 -4.22
C ASN A 225 1.27 -4.90 -4.04
N THR A 226 0.91 -5.58 -5.11
CA THR A 226 -0.12 -6.63 -5.09
C THR A 226 0.24 -7.80 -4.16
N ALA A 227 1.51 -8.01 -3.82
CA ALA A 227 1.97 -9.01 -2.87
C ALA A 227 1.37 -8.84 -1.45
N ILE A 228 0.83 -7.67 -1.11
CA ILE A 228 0.12 -7.44 0.17
C ILE A 228 -1.04 -8.42 0.37
N GLN A 229 -1.59 -8.98 -0.72
CA GLN A 229 -2.63 -10.00 -0.68
C GLN A 229 -2.25 -11.23 0.16
N GLU A 230 -0.96 -11.55 0.32
CA GLU A 230 -0.51 -12.68 1.15
C GLU A 230 -0.89 -12.51 2.61
N ILE A 231 -0.85 -11.27 3.14
CA ILE A 231 -1.26 -10.97 4.51
C ILE A 231 -2.76 -11.13 4.67
N PHE A 232 -3.52 -10.59 3.73
CA PHE A 232 -4.98 -10.70 3.75
C PHE A 232 -5.43 -12.16 3.63
N ARG A 233 -4.79 -12.95 2.76
CA ARG A 233 -5.02 -14.39 2.65
C ARG A 233 -4.69 -15.12 3.95
N ARG A 234 -3.56 -14.81 4.58
CA ARG A 234 -3.16 -15.41 5.87
C ARG A 234 -4.18 -15.13 6.98
N VAL A 235 -4.64 -13.88 7.10
CA VAL A 235 -5.67 -13.49 8.07
C VAL A 235 -7.01 -14.16 7.75
N GLY A 236 -7.41 -14.16 6.47
CA GLY A 236 -8.63 -14.79 5.98
C GLY A 236 -8.68 -16.30 6.22
N GLU A 237 -7.59 -17.02 5.96
CA GLU A 237 -7.52 -18.47 6.24
C GLU A 237 -7.68 -18.79 7.73
N GLN A 238 -7.03 -18.00 8.60
CA GLN A 238 -7.15 -18.17 10.06
C GLN A 238 -8.56 -17.83 10.56
N PHE A 239 -9.14 -16.76 10.03
CA PHE A 239 -10.52 -16.38 10.27
C PHE A 239 -11.48 -17.52 9.88
N ALA A 240 -11.39 -18.01 8.64
CA ALA A 240 -12.27 -19.05 8.11
C ALA A 240 -12.19 -20.35 8.93
N MET A 241 -10.97 -20.74 9.36
CA MET A 241 -10.78 -21.91 10.23
C MET A 241 -11.48 -21.77 11.58
N MET A 242 -11.48 -20.57 12.18
CA MET A 242 -12.16 -20.31 13.45
C MET A 242 -13.66 -20.16 13.28
N PHE A 243 -14.09 -19.41 12.26
CA PHE A 243 -15.50 -19.12 11.99
C PHE A 243 -16.28 -20.37 11.63
N ARG A 244 -15.68 -21.28 10.84
CA ARG A 244 -16.27 -22.59 10.53
C ARG A 244 -16.56 -23.44 11.77
N ARG A 245 -15.79 -23.26 12.85
CA ARG A 245 -15.99 -23.96 14.14
C ARG A 245 -16.85 -23.14 15.11
N LYS A 246 -17.27 -21.94 14.74
CA LYS A 246 -17.93 -20.95 15.60
C LYS A 246 -17.19 -20.73 16.92
N ALA A 247 -15.86 -20.84 16.90
CA ALA A 247 -15.04 -20.69 18.10
C ALA A 247 -15.05 -19.22 18.54
N PHE A 248 -15.25 -18.98 19.85
CA PHE A 248 -15.29 -17.65 20.48
C PHE A 248 -16.35 -16.66 19.93
N LEU A 249 -17.23 -17.09 19.03
CA LEU A 249 -18.22 -16.22 18.39
C LEU A 249 -19.21 -15.59 19.39
N HIS A 250 -19.56 -16.34 20.44
CA HIS A 250 -20.44 -15.87 21.52
C HIS A 250 -19.94 -14.62 22.26
N TRP A 251 -18.64 -14.32 22.23
CA TRP A 251 -18.11 -13.08 22.81
C TRP A 251 -18.51 -11.85 22.00
N TYR A 252 -18.73 -12.01 20.71
CA TYR A 252 -19.12 -10.91 19.81
C TYR A 252 -20.64 -10.80 19.71
N THR A 253 -21.33 -11.94 19.57
CA THR A 253 -22.80 -11.94 19.50
C THR A 253 -23.45 -11.59 20.84
N GLY A 254 -22.76 -11.86 21.96
CA GLY A 254 -23.18 -11.41 23.29
C GLY A 254 -23.15 -9.89 23.47
N GLU A 255 -22.31 -9.18 22.71
CA GLU A 255 -22.22 -7.71 22.69
C GLU A 255 -23.15 -7.08 21.64
N GLY A 256 -23.93 -7.89 20.92
CA GLY A 256 -24.96 -7.44 19.98
C GLY A 256 -24.58 -7.47 18.50
N MET A 257 -23.43 -8.03 18.12
CA MET A 257 -23.08 -8.24 16.71
C MET A 257 -23.84 -9.43 16.12
N ASP A 258 -24.20 -9.35 14.83
CA ASP A 258 -24.78 -10.47 14.11
C ASP A 258 -23.71 -11.35 13.44
N GLU A 259 -23.96 -12.65 13.30
CA GLU A 259 -23.11 -13.58 12.53
C GLU A 259 -23.01 -13.15 11.05
N MET A 260 -24.00 -12.40 10.55
CA MET A 260 -24.00 -11.87 9.19
C MET A 260 -22.86 -10.86 8.96
N GLU A 261 -22.55 -10.01 9.94
CA GLU A 261 -21.46 -9.03 9.86
C GLU A 261 -20.09 -9.71 9.67
N PHE A 262 -19.90 -10.90 10.26
CA PHE A 262 -18.69 -11.70 10.08
C PHE A 262 -18.57 -12.23 8.65
N THR A 263 -19.69 -12.65 8.08
CA THR A 263 -19.74 -13.18 6.71
C THR A 263 -19.50 -12.07 5.68
N GLU A 264 -20.06 -10.88 5.91
CA GLU A 264 -19.82 -9.68 5.09
C GLU A 264 -18.35 -9.26 5.14
N ALA A 265 -17.75 -9.21 6.34
CA ALA A 265 -16.34 -8.88 6.49
C ALA A 265 -15.41 -9.90 5.82
N GLU A 266 -15.74 -11.19 5.88
CA GLU A 266 -15.02 -12.26 5.17
C GLU A 266 -15.14 -12.10 3.65
N SER A 267 -16.34 -11.83 3.14
CA SER A 267 -16.56 -11.60 1.71
C SER A 267 -15.75 -10.40 1.21
N ASN A 268 -15.83 -9.26 1.90
CA ASN A 268 -15.11 -8.05 1.49
C ASN A 268 -13.58 -8.23 1.53
N LEU A 269 -13.06 -9.03 2.46
CA LEU A 269 -11.64 -9.38 2.51
C LEU A 269 -11.24 -10.24 1.28
N ASN A 270 -12.06 -11.22 0.91
CA ASN A 270 -11.81 -12.07 -0.25
C ASN A 270 -11.94 -11.30 -1.58
N ASP A 271 -12.86 -10.35 -1.65
CA ASP A 271 -13.01 -9.46 -2.79
C ASP A 271 -11.76 -8.58 -2.95
N LEU A 272 -11.25 -8.01 -1.86
CA LEU A 272 -10.00 -7.24 -1.88
C LEU A 272 -8.81 -8.07 -2.38
N VAL A 273 -8.68 -9.32 -1.92
CA VAL A 273 -7.64 -10.24 -2.39
C VAL A 273 -7.79 -10.50 -3.89
N SER A 274 -9.02 -10.69 -4.36
CA SER A 274 -9.32 -10.93 -5.77
C SER A 274 -8.99 -9.71 -6.64
N GLU A 275 -9.29 -8.50 -6.17
CA GLU A 275 -8.90 -7.26 -6.85
C GLU A 275 -7.38 -7.14 -6.99
N TYR A 276 -6.62 -7.37 -5.90
CA TYR A 276 -5.16 -7.38 -5.98
C TYR A 276 -4.63 -8.42 -6.98
N GLN A 277 -5.23 -9.60 -7.03
CA GLN A 277 -4.86 -10.65 -7.98
C GLN A 277 -5.17 -10.24 -9.43
N GLN A 278 -6.33 -9.62 -9.68
CA GLN A 278 -6.72 -9.14 -11.00
C GLN A 278 -5.70 -8.13 -11.55
N TYR A 279 -5.29 -7.14 -10.75
CA TYR A 279 -4.30 -6.15 -11.20
C TYR A 279 -2.87 -6.70 -11.27
N GLN A 280 -2.57 -7.78 -10.55
CA GLN A 280 -1.29 -8.46 -10.68
C GLN A 280 -1.16 -9.14 -12.04
N ASP A 281 -2.23 -9.77 -12.51
CA ASP A 281 -2.28 -10.50 -13.78
C ASP A 281 -2.60 -9.58 -14.97
N ALA A 282 -3.10 -8.37 -14.73
CA ALA A 282 -3.37 -7.37 -15.75
C ALA A 282 -2.09 -7.03 -16.55
N THR A 283 -2.16 -7.23 -17.86
CA THR A 283 -1.17 -6.77 -18.84
C THR A 283 -1.72 -5.56 -19.57
N ALA A 284 -0.82 -4.73 -20.13
CA ALA A 284 -1.17 -3.50 -20.85
C ALA A 284 -2.02 -3.72 -22.13
N GLU A 285 -2.32 -4.97 -22.50
CA GLU A 285 -3.13 -5.35 -23.67
C GLU A 285 -4.62 -5.52 -23.37
N LEU A 286 -5.03 -5.47 -22.09
CA LEU A 286 -6.45 -5.42 -21.72
C LEU A 286 -6.91 -3.96 -21.83
N ASP A 287 -7.52 -3.62 -22.96
CA ASP A 287 -8.17 -2.33 -23.22
C ASP A 287 -8.97 -1.91 -21.99
N TRP A 288 -8.52 -0.82 -21.37
CA TRP A 288 -9.22 -0.12 -20.32
C TRP A 288 -10.42 0.56 -20.99
N GLU A 289 -11.58 -0.11 -21.03
CA GLU A 289 -12.84 0.60 -21.23
C GLU A 289 -13.12 1.32 -19.90
N PRO A 290 -12.98 2.65 -19.80
CA PRO A 290 -13.52 3.36 -18.65
C PRO A 290 -15.01 3.03 -18.56
N GLU A 291 -15.48 2.62 -17.38
CA GLU A 291 -16.91 2.55 -17.11
C GLU A 291 -17.51 3.92 -17.43
N GLU A 292 -18.22 4.03 -18.55
CA GLU A 292 -19.00 5.22 -18.87
C GLU A 292 -20.07 5.37 -17.78
N GLU A 293 -19.91 6.40 -16.94
CA GLU A 293 -20.98 6.88 -16.08
C GLU A 293 -22.23 7.05 -16.95
N MET A 294 -23.26 6.25 -16.67
CA MET A 294 -24.59 6.42 -17.27
C MET A 294 -25.15 7.78 -16.82
N THR A 295 -24.88 8.83 -17.59
CA THR A 295 -25.61 10.08 -17.46
C THR A 295 -27.02 9.85 -17.99
N GLU A 296 -27.99 9.69 -17.08
CA GLU A 296 -29.41 9.85 -17.38
C GLU A 296 -29.64 11.26 -17.93
N VAL A 297 -29.80 11.39 -19.25
CA VAL A 297 -30.23 12.64 -19.87
C VAL A 297 -31.75 12.65 -19.88
N GLU A 298 -32.32 13.38 -18.91
CA GLU A 298 -33.71 13.80 -18.89
C GLU A 298 -34.12 14.46 -20.22
N GLY A 299 -35.32 14.11 -20.68
CA GLY A 299 -35.84 14.53 -21.97
C GLY A 299 -36.02 16.05 -22.10
N ASN A 300 -35.72 16.56 -23.29
CA ASN A 300 -36.44 17.71 -23.81
C ASN A 300 -36.54 17.65 -25.34
N ALA A 301 -37.79 17.64 -25.81
CA ALA A 301 -38.13 17.68 -27.21
C ALA A 301 -37.78 19.04 -27.83
N SER A 302 -37.10 19.05 -28.98
CA SER A 302 -37.13 20.15 -29.96
C SER A 302 -36.52 19.73 -31.30
N THR A 303 -37.41 19.45 -32.24
CA THR A 303 -37.31 19.47 -33.70
C THR A 303 -36.12 20.21 -34.31
N VAL A 304 -35.31 19.57 -35.17
CA VAL A 304 -34.95 20.04 -36.52
C VAL A 304 -34.54 18.83 -37.38
N VAL A 305 -35.34 18.59 -38.43
CA VAL A 305 -35.05 17.69 -39.55
C VAL A 305 -33.94 18.30 -40.40
N ASN A 306 -32.88 17.56 -40.71
CA ASN A 306 -32.05 17.91 -41.87
C ASN A 306 -31.56 16.66 -42.61
N THR A 307 -32.18 16.46 -43.76
CA THR A 307 -31.95 15.44 -44.78
C THR A 307 -30.60 15.69 -45.44
N ARG A 308 -29.75 14.66 -45.58
CA ARG A 308 -28.69 14.66 -46.60
C ARG A 308 -28.57 13.28 -47.23
N VAL A 309 -28.67 13.31 -48.55
CA VAL A 309 -28.81 12.21 -49.49
C VAL A 309 -27.41 11.74 -49.91
N ASP A 310 -27.12 10.44 -49.74
CA ASP A 310 -25.90 9.81 -50.26
C ASP A 310 -26.07 9.42 -51.73
N LEU A 311 -25.27 10.02 -52.60
CA LEU A 311 -25.11 9.62 -54.00
C LEU A 311 -23.88 8.70 -54.11
N LYS A 312 -24.12 7.43 -54.45
CA LYS A 312 -23.09 6.47 -54.88
C LYS A 312 -22.79 6.69 -56.37
N ASN A 313 -21.53 6.97 -56.71
CA ASN A 313 -21.02 6.92 -58.08
C ASN A 313 -20.35 5.55 -58.33
N GLU A 314 -20.94 4.77 -59.23
CA GLU A 314 -20.27 3.66 -59.92
C GLU A 314 -19.62 4.22 -61.20
N THR A 315 -18.33 3.94 -61.39
CA THR A 315 -17.66 4.08 -62.69
C THR A 315 -17.08 2.72 -63.06
N MET A 316 -17.72 2.04 -64.03
CA MET A 316 -17.10 0.98 -64.82
C MET A 316 -16.51 1.59 -66.10
N SER A 317 -15.29 1.17 -66.39
CA SER A 317 -14.42 1.51 -67.50
C SER A 317 -14.89 0.93 -68.84
N GLU A 318 -14.84 1.75 -69.89
CA GLU A 318 -14.73 1.32 -71.29
C GLU A 318 -13.25 1.37 -71.70
N ASP A 319 -12.70 0.23 -72.09
CA ASP A 319 -11.94 -0.01 -73.33
C ASP A 319 -11.52 -1.50 -73.42
#